data_AF-A0A8B6LY78-F1
#
_entry.id   AF-A0A8B6LY78-F1
#
_cell.length_a   1.000
_cell.length_b   1.000
_cell.length_c   1.000
_cell.angle_alpha   90.00
_cell.angle_beta   90.00
_cell.angle_gamma   90.00
#
_symmetry.space_group_name_H-M   'P 1'
#
loop_
_entity.id
_entity.type
_entity.pdbx_description
1 polymer ?
#
loop_
_entity_poly.entity_id
_entity_poly.type
_entity_poly.pdbx_seq_one_letter_code
_entity_poly.pdbx_strand_id
1 'polypeptide(L)' 'MKVFSDLKTRGVADILIAVTDGLKGMPEALATVYPATTLQTCIVHLIRNSLDIRQLEGSQAAGRGDQADLHGRERPSG' A
#
# COMPACT_ATOMS: atom_id res chain seq x y z
N MET A 1 10.37 9.38 17.81
CA MET A 1 11.36 8.30 17.94
C MET A 1 11.12 7.35 19.13
N LYS A 2 9.85 7.17 19.57
CA LYS A 2 9.57 6.44 20.81
C LYS A 2 9.50 4.91 20.64
N VAL A 3 9.16 4.45 19.43
CA VAL A 3 8.88 3.04 19.14
C VAL A 3 10.10 2.14 19.35
N PHE A 4 11.27 2.49 18.79
CA PHE A 4 12.47 1.66 18.91
C PHE A 4 12.99 1.60 20.35
N SER A 5 12.94 2.73 21.07
CA SER A 5 13.28 2.76 22.50
C SER A 5 12.33 1.90 23.32
N ASP A 6 11.01 1.96 23.04
CA ASP A 6 10.02 1.14 23.72
C ASP A 6 10.24 -0.37 23.43
N LEU A 7 10.68 -0.77 22.22
CA LEU A 7 11.06 -2.15 21.90
C LEU A 7 12.26 -2.61 22.74
N LYS A 8 13.26 -1.76 22.90
CA LYS A 8 14.44 -2.04 23.72
C LYS A 8 14.07 -2.20 25.19
N THR A 9 13.20 -1.34 25.73
CA THR A 9 12.66 -1.45 27.09
C THR A 9 11.86 -2.74 27.31
N ARG A 10 11.21 -3.28 26.27
CA ARG A 10 10.49 -4.57 26.32
C ARG A 10 11.41 -5.79 26.21
N GLY A 11 12.72 -5.59 26.09
CA GLY A 11 13.71 -6.67 26.06
C GLY A 11 14.14 -7.11 24.65
N VAL A 12 13.80 -6.36 23.60
CA VAL A 12 14.35 -6.63 22.27
C VAL A 12 15.82 -6.21 22.26
N ALA A 13 16.70 -7.20 22.34
CA ALA A 13 18.14 -7.01 22.44
C ALA A 13 18.75 -6.51 21.13
N ASP A 14 18.39 -7.14 20.01
CA ASP A 14 18.96 -6.82 18.71
C ASP A 14 17.96 -7.05 17.58
N ILE A 15 18.15 -6.30 16.49
CA ILE A 15 17.39 -6.41 15.25
C ILE A 15 18.41 -6.52 14.14
N LEU A 16 18.52 -7.69 13.51
CA LEU A 16 19.48 -7.88 12.42
C LEU A 16 19.00 -7.23 11.12
N ILE A 17 17.69 -7.30 10.87
CA ILE A 17 17.06 -6.78 9.65
C ILE A 17 15.77 -6.05 10.02
N ALA A 18 15.63 -4.83 9.52
CA ALA A 18 14.38 -4.08 9.54
C ALA A 18 13.90 -3.85 8.11
N VAL A 19 12.61 -4.05 7.86
CA VAL A 19 12.01 -3.86 6.53
C VAL A 19 10.96 -2.76 6.64
N THR A 20 11.10 -1.70 5.82
CA THR A 20 10.24 -0.51 5.90
C THR A 20 9.81 -0.06 4.51
N ASP A 21 8.82 0.82 4.42
CA ASP A 21 8.32 1.40 3.17
C ASP A 21 9.27 2.44 2.53
N GLY A 22 10.38 2.79 3.19
CA GLY A 22 11.33 3.80 2.72
C GLY A 22 11.05 5.21 3.26
N LEU A 23 10.33 5.33 4.38
CA LEU A 23 10.06 6.60 5.03
C LEU A 23 11.35 7.36 5.40
N LYS A 24 11.38 8.66 5.08
CA LYS A 24 12.47 9.57 5.48
C LYS A 24 12.59 9.64 7.00
N GLY A 25 13.81 9.64 7.53
CA GLY A 25 14.04 9.69 8.98
C GLY A 25 14.03 8.32 9.67
N MET A 26 13.57 7.27 8.97
CA MET A 26 13.55 5.90 9.50
C MET A 26 14.95 5.30 9.70
N PRO A 27 15.91 5.47 8.76
CA PRO A 27 17.29 5.01 8.97
C PRO A 27 17.94 5.65 10.19
N GLU A 28 17.79 6.96 10.36
CA GLU A 28 18.39 7.74 11.45
C GLU A 28 17.77 7.34 12.80
N ALA A 29 16.45 7.19 12.84
CA ALA A 29 15.73 6.76 14.03
C ALA A 29 16.11 5.35 14.48
N LEU A 30 16.24 4.42 13.53
CA LEU A 30 16.62 3.04 13.80
C LEU A 30 18.07 2.94 14.26
N ALA A 31 19.00 3.58 13.55
CA ALA A 31 20.43 3.57 13.86
C ALA A 31 20.75 4.16 15.25
N THR A 32 19.89 5.04 15.78
CA THR A 32 20.05 5.59 17.13
C THR A 32 19.85 4.53 18.23
N VAL A 33 19.00 3.52 18.00
CA VAL A 33 18.67 2.51 19.02
C VAL A 33 19.30 1.15 18.74
N TYR A 34 19.35 0.78 17.45
CA TYR A 34 19.87 -0.47 16.90
C TYR A 34 20.84 -0.18 15.74
N PRO A 35 22.09 0.24 16.02
CA PRO A 35 23.04 0.66 14.98
C PRO A 35 23.53 -0.47 14.08
N ALA A 36 23.44 -1.73 14.52
CA ALA A 36 23.86 -2.90 13.74
C ALA A 36 22.78 -3.41 12.77
N THR A 37 21.57 -2.84 12.80
CA THR A 37 20.46 -3.30 11.97
C THR A 37 20.67 -2.95 10.51
N THR A 38 20.50 -3.95 9.63
CA THR A 38 20.39 -3.72 8.18
C THR A 38 18.98 -3.28 7.82
N LEU A 39 18.82 -2.08 7.31
CA LEU A 39 17.54 -1.56 6.83
C LEU A 39 17.32 -1.91 5.35
N GLN A 40 16.17 -2.50 5.03
CA GLN A 40 15.76 -2.82 3.66
C GLN A 40 14.41 -2.17 3.32
N THR A 41 14.21 -1.85 2.04
CA THR A 41 12.92 -1.39 1.53
C THR A 41 12.01 -2.59 1.24
N CYS A 42 10.77 -2.49 1.69
CA CYS A 42 9.79 -3.56 1.60
C CYS A 42 9.30 -3.74 0.16
N ILE A 43 9.65 -4.86 -0.46
CA ILE A 43 9.19 -5.18 -1.82
C ILE A 43 7.65 -5.26 -1.93
N VAL A 44 6.97 -5.67 -0.87
CA VAL A 44 5.50 -5.73 -0.84
C VAL A 44 4.90 -4.33 -0.92
N HIS A 45 5.45 -3.35 -0.19
CA HIS A 45 5.02 -1.95 -0.31
C HIS A 45 5.33 -1.39 -1.71
N LEU A 46 6.49 -1.73 -2.28
CA LEU A 46 6.85 -1.32 -3.64
C LEU A 46 5.87 -1.89 -4.69
N ILE A 47 5.50 -3.17 -4.59
CA ILE A 47 4.56 -3.83 -5.50
C ILE A 47 3.17 -3.21 -5.37
N ARG A 48 2.64 -3.06 -4.15
CA ARG A 48 1.32 -2.44 -3.94
C ARG A 48 1.26 -1.03 -4.50
N ASN A 49 2.26 -0.20 -4.19
CA ASN A 49 2.34 1.16 -4.72
C ASN A 49 2.44 1.17 -6.27
N SER A 50 3.13 0.19 -6.86
CA SER A 50 3.28 0.07 -8.32
C SER A 50 2.02 -0.41 -9.04
N LEU A 51 1.14 -1.15 -8.35
CA LEU A 51 -0.12 -1.68 -8.88
C LEU A 51 -1.28 -0.69 -8.68
N ASP A 52 -1.37 -0.03 -7.52
CA ASP A 52 -2.42 0.98 -7.24
C ASP A 52 -2.38 2.15 -8.24
N ILE A 53 -1.18 2.60 -8.64
CA ILE A 53 -1.03 3.71 -9.61
C ILE A 53 -1.52 3.30 -11.03
N ARG A 54 -1.49 2.01 -11.39
CA ARG A 54 -1.82 1.55 -12.75
C ARG A 54 -3.27 1.07 -12.95
N GLN A 55 -4.04 0.86 -11.88
CA GLN A 55 -5.43 0.40 -12.02
C GLN A 55 -6.43 1.53 -12.34
N LEU A 56 -6.03 2.81 -12.24
CA LEU A 56 -6.89 3.95 -12.62
C LEU A 56 -7.03 4.12 -14.14
N GLU A 57 -6.06 3.69 -14.95
CA GLU A 57 -6.16 3.78 -16.42
C GLU A 57 -6.70 2.49 -17.07
N GLY A 58 -6.84 1.39 -16.30
CA GLY A 58 -7.32 0.10 -16.80
C GLY A 58 -8.75 -0.27 -16.39
N SER A 59 -9.36 0.44 -15.44
CA SER A 59 -10.67 0.08 -14.86
C SER A 59 -11.89 0.68 -15.59
N GLN A 60 -11.71 1.52 -16.61
CA GLN A 60 -12.83 2.01 -17.44
C GLN A 60 -13.30 1.05 -18.55
N ALA A 61 -12.74 -0.16 -18.68
CA ALA A 61 -13.08 -1.09 -19.76
C ALA A 61 -13.74 -2.42 -19.32
N ALA A 62 -14.08 -2.60 -18.04
CA ALA A 62 -14.71 -3.84 -17.55
C ALA A 62 -16.01 -3.53 -16.80
N GLY A 63 -17.08 -3.21 -17.55
CA GLY A 63 -18.40 -3.06 -16.94
C GLY A 63 -19.43 -2.24 -17.73
N ARG A 64 -19.55 -2.42 -19.05
CA ARG A 64 -20.78 -2.05 -19.76
C ARG A 64 -21.54 -3.31 -20.16
N GLY A 65 -21.83 -4.12 -19.15
CA GLY A 65 -22.82 -5.19 -19.24
C GLY A 65 -24.20 -4.58 -19.05
N ASP A 66 -25.01 -4.64 -20.11
CA ASP A 66 -26.43 -4.96 -20.06
C ASP A 66 -27.26 -4.24 -18.99
N GLN A 67 -27.52 -2.95 -19.19
CA GLN A 67 -28.67 -2.30 -18.55
C GLN A 67 -29.82 -2.28 -19.55
N ALA A 68 -30.56 -3.38 -19.56
CA ALA A 68 -31.94 -3.44 -20.00
C ALA A 68 -32.79 -2.47 -19.16
N ASP A 69 -32.76 -1.18 -19.49
CA ASP A 69 -33.73 -0.22 -18.95
C ASP A 69 -35.00 -0.26 -19.81
N LEU A 70 -35.93 -1.06 -19.29
CA LEU A 70 -37.35 -1.00 -19.51
C LEU A 70 -37.86 0.43 -19.28
N HIS A 71 -37.95 1.24 -20.34
CA HIS A 71 -38.84 2.40 -20.36
C HIS A 71 -39.67 2.38 -21.64
N GLY A 72 -40.97 2.13 -21.48
CA GLY A 72 -41.92 1.96 -22.58
C GLY A 72 -42.36 3.27 -23.25
N ARG A 73 -43.24 3.06 -24.25
CA ARG A 73 -44.01 4.00 -25.12
C ARG A 73 -43.32 4.27 -26.46
N GLU A 74 -43.88 4.07 -27.65
CA GLU A 74 -45.19 3.62 -28.18
C GLU A 74 -44.91 3.18 -29.64
N ARG A 75 -45.56 2.11 -30.15
CA ARG A 75 -45.58 1.83 -31.60
C ARG A 75 -46.79 2.54 -32.21
N PRO A 76 -46.64 3.38 -33.26
CA PRO A 76 -47.80 3.90 -33.96
C PRO A 76 -48.42 2.77 -34.79
N SER A 77 -49.67 2.42 -34.46
CA SER A 77 -50.54 1.62 -35.31
C SER A 77 -51.49 2.58 -36.02
N GLY A 78 -51.27 2.77 -37.32
CA GLY A 78 -52.08 3.61 -38.21
C GLY A 78 -51.30 3.99 -39.45
#